data_AF-A0A3D2YGC6-F1
#
_entry.id   AF-A0A3D2YGC6-F1
#
_cell.length_a   1.000
_cell.length_b   1.000
_cell.length_c   1.000
_cell.angle_alpha   90.00
_cell.angle_beta   90.00
_cell.angle_gamma   90.00
#
_symmetry.space_group_name_H-M   'P 1'
#
loop_
_entity.id
_entity.type
_entity.pdbx_description
1 polymer ?
#
loop_
_entity_poly.entity_id
_entity_poly.type
_entity_poly.pdbx_seq_one_letter_code
_entity_poly.pdbx_strand_id
1 'polypeptide(L)'
;MAIKNYTSGVDVFTSLGEIQGALAGHGARQIMVEYDEKGRPTGVTFSIDTPTGRRGFMLPANIDGVLFVFKQQKLKDDRDQAERTGWRNLRDWVLAQMAIIEAGMASVDEVFLPYLTDGHGNTLYTLYSSGTLRLGDGT
;
A
#
# COMPACT_ATOMS: atom_id res chain seq x y z
N MET A 1 22.47 -1.72 6.12
CA MET A 1 21.59 -0.86 6.95
C MET A 1 20.41 -1.71 7.38
N ALA A 2 19.94 -1.59 8.63
CA ALA A 2 18.75 -2.31 9.08
C ALA A 2 17.50 -1.80 8.33
N ILE A 3 16.49 -2.66 8.15
CA ILE A 3 15.22 -2.26 7.54
C ILE A 3 14.59 -1.10 8.32
N LYS A 4 14.04 -0.12 7.62
CA LYS A 4 13.39 1.04 8.25
C LYS A 4 12.26 0.59 9.17
N ASN A 5 12.08 1.30 10.29
CA ASN A 5 11.01 1.08 11.28
C ASN A 5 11.02 -0.28 12.00
N TYR A 6 12.10 -1.07 11.91
CA TYR A 6 12.20 -2.39 12.56
C TYR A 6 12.09 -2.37 14.08
N THR A 7 12.31 -1.21 14.71
CA THR A 7 12.15 -0.97 16.16
C THR A 7 10.86 -0.23 16.51
N SER A 8 9.96 -0.01 15.54
CA SER A 8 8.70 0.69 15.77
C SER A 8 7.87 -0.04 16.82
N GLY A 9 7.43 0.69 17.84
CA GLY A 9 6.44 0.24 18.82
C GLY A 9 5.00 0.68 18.48
N VAL A 10 4.80 1.33 17.33
CA VAL A 10 3.48 1.83 16.92
C VAL A 10 2.59 0.65 16.55
N ASP A 11 1.38 0.64 17.09
CA ASP A 11 0.38 -0.37 16.79
C ASP A 11 -0.02 -0.37 15.29
N VAL A 12 -0.38 -1.55 14.78
CA VAL A 12 -0.77 -1.74 13.38
C VAL A 12 -2.00 -0.89 13.04
N PHE A 13 -3.01 -0.86 13.91
CA PHE A 13 -4.24 -0.11 13.66
C PHE A 13 -4.03 1.41 13.73
N THR A 14 -3.08 1.87 14.54
CA THR A 14 -2.67 3.29 14.51
C THR A 14 -2.08 3.67 13.16
N SER A 15 -1.17 2.85 12.62
CA SER A 15 -0.58 3.10 11.30
C SER A 15 -1.63 3.04 10.18
N LEU A 16 -2.57 2.09 10.27
CA LEU A 16 -3.73 2.02 9.38
C LEU A 16 -4.61 3.27 9.44
N GLY A 17 -4.95 3.76 10.63
CA GLY A 17 -5.75 4.97 10.80
C GLY A 17 -5.07 6.20 10.20
N GLU A 18 -3.74 6.31 10.34
CA GLU A 18 -2.96 7.37 9.70
C GLU A 18 -3.00 7.26 8.16
N ILE A 19 -2.88 6.04 7.60
CA ILE A 19 -3.02 5.80 6.16
C ILE A 19 -4.42 6.19 5.68
N GLN A 20 -5.46 5.74 6.38
CA GLN A 20 -6.85 6.04 6.05
C GLN A 20 -7.13 7.55 6.07
N GLY A 21 -6.67 8.24 7.12
CA GLY A 21 -6.81 9.69 7.24
C GLY A 21 -6.11 10.44 6.10
N ALA A 22 -4.90 10.01 5.74
CA ALA A 22 -4.15 10.60 4.64
C ALA A 22 -4.87 10.43 3.30
N LEU A 23 -5.30 9.20 2.98
CA LEU A 23 -6.04 8.89 1.76
C LEU A 23 -7.37 9.65 1.69
N ALA A 24 -8.13 9.68 2.78
CA ALA A 24 -9.40 10.40 2.86
C ALA A 24 -9.22 11.91 2.66
N GLY A 25 -8.17 12.49 3.28
CA GLY A 25 -7.80 13.90 3.10
C GLY A 25 -7.45 14.27 1.65
N HIS A 26 -7.05 13.27 0.84
CA HIS A 26 -6.66 13.44 -0.56
C HIS A 26 -7.68 12.90 -1.56
N GLY A 27 -8.95 12.82 -1.15
CA GLY A 27 -10.07 12.57 -2.06
C GLY A 27 -10.49 11.11 -2.20
N ALA A 28 -9.91 10.18 -1.43
CA ALA A 28 -10.44 8.82 -1.37
C ALA A 28 -11.91 8.84 -0.90
N ARG A 29 -12.79 8.21 -1.68
CA ARG A 29 -14.25 8.15 -1.44
C ARG A 29 -14.69 6.89 -0.72
N GLN A 30 -13.87 5.84 -0.79
CA GLN A 30 -14.08 4.57 -0.11
C GLN A 30 -12.71 4.02 0.27
N ILE A 31 -12.61 3.46 1.48
CA ILE A 31 -11.41 2.79 1.97
C ILE A 31 -11.86 1.49 2.65
N MET A 32 -11.20 0.39 2.31
CA MET A 32 -11.44 -0.95 2.83
C MET A 32 -10.12 -1.50 3.34
N VAL A 33 -10.17 -2.20 4.47
CA VAL A 33 -9.03 -2.95 5.00
C VAL A 33 -9.31 -4.43 4.75
N GLU A 34 -8.34 -5.10 4.16
CA GLU A 34 -8.38 -6.54 3.96
C GLU A 34 -7.75 -7.24 5.17
N TYR A 35 -8.35 -8.34 5.59
CA TYR A 35 -7.89 -9.13 6.73
C TYR A 35 -7.70 -10.60 6.32
N ASP A 36 -6.68 -11.25 6.87
CA ASP A 36 -6.49 -12.69 6.74
C ASP A 36 -7.49 -13.48 7.61
N GLU A 37 -7.49 -14.81 7.50
CA GLU A 37 -8.37 -15.70 8.29
C GLU A 37 -8.15 -15.58 9.81
N LYS A 38 -7.03 -15.00 10.25
CA LYS A 38 -6.70 -14.76 11.65
C LYS A 38 -7.08 -13.35 12.11
N GLY A 39 -7.76 -12.57 11.26
CA GLY A 39 -8.18 -11.21 11.55
C GLY A 39 -7.05 -10.19 11.52
N ARG A 40 -5.92 -10.48 10.87
CA ARG A 40 -4.79 -9.55 10.75
C ARG A 40 -4.86 -8.79 9.43
N PRO A 41 -4.63 -7.48 9.43
CA PRO A 41 -4.77 -6.69 8.22
C PRO A 41 -3.64 -7.01 7.24
N THR A 42 -3.99 -7.20 5.97
CA THR A 42 -3.08 -7.59 4.87
C THR A 42 -2.87 -6.48 3.85
N GLY A 43 -3.81 -5.54 3.73
CA GLY A 43 -3.74 -4.46 2.77
C GLY A 43 -4.84 -3.42 2.95
N VAL A 44 -4.70 -2.31 2.23
CA VAL A 44 -5.70 -1.24 2.15
C VAL A 44 -6.10 -1.05 0.69
N THR A 45 -7.39 -1.15 0.42
CA THR A 45 -7.98 -0.87 -0.88
C THR A 45 -8.78 0.42 -0.80
N PHE A 46 -8.60 1.33 -1.75
CA PHE A 46 -9.31 2.60 -1.77
C PHE A 46 -9.74 2.99 -3.18
N SER A 47 -10.77 3.84 -3.29
CA SER A 47 -11.22 4.40 -4.56
C SER A 47 -11.20 5.91 -4.57
N ILE A 48 -10.80 6.51 -5.68
CA ILE A 48 -10.84 7.95 -5.92
C ILE A 48 -11.51 8.24 -7.27
N ASP A 49 -12.19 9.37 -7.36
CA ASP A 49 -12.74 9.86 -8.62
C ASP A 49 -11.62 10.56 -9.40
N THR A 50 -11.24 10.03 -10.57
CA THR A 50 -10.24 10.64 -11.47
C THR A 50 -10.94 11.24 -12.70
N PRO A 51 -10.25 12.06 -13.53
CA PRO A 51 -10.83 12.58 -14.76
C PRO A 51 -11.32 11.49 -15.73
N THR A 52 -10.79 10.26 -15.63
CA THR A 52 -11.19 9.12 -16.46
C THR A 52 -12.21 8.19 -15.78
N GLY A 53 -12.80 8.63 -14.67
CA GLY A 53 -13.81 7.90 -13.89
C GLY A 53 -13.29 7.44 -12.52
N ARG A 54 -14.16 6.77 -11.75
CA ARG A 54 -13.76 6.21 -10.46
C ARG A 54 -12.77 5.06 -10.67
N ARG A 55 -11.63 5.12 -9.97
CA ARG A 55 -10.58 4.11 -9.99
C ARG A 55 -10.34 3.54 -8.61
N GLY A 56 -10.11 2.23 -8.54
CA GLY A 56 -9.73 1.52 -7.32
C GLY A 56 -8.24 1.22 -7.30
N PHE A 57 -7.64 1.29 -6.12
CA PHE A 57 -6.23 1.01 -5.87
C PHE A 57 -6.09 0.07 -4.68
N MET A 58 -5.14 -0.87 -4.75
CA MET A 58 -4.89 -1.87 -3.72
C MET A 58 -3.44 -1.80 -3.24
N LEU A 59 -3.24 -1.45 -1.96
CA LEU A 59 -1.94 -1.32 -1.31
C LEU A 59 -1.69 -2.51 -0.38
N PRO A 60 -0.89 -3.51 -0.79
CA PRO A 60 -0.55 -4.63 0.07
C PRO A 60 0.50 -4.23 1.12
N ALA A 61 0.36 -4.71 2.35
CA ALA A 61 1.38 -4.52 3.39
C ALA A 61 2.60 -5.45 3.21
N ASN A 62 2.43 -6.57 2.50
CA ASN A 62 3.46 -7.58 2.19
C ASN A 62 4.34 -7.98 3.40
N ILE A 63 3.68 -8.39 4.49
CA ILE A 63 4.35 -8.75 5.76
C ILE A 63 5.30 -9.93 5.60
N ASP A 64 5.00 -10.88 4.72
CA ASP A 64 5.89 -12.03 4.49
C ASP A 64 7.22 -11.60 3.86
N GLY A 65 7.21 -10.57 3.00
CA GLY A 65 8.43 -9.93 2.51
C GLY A 65 9.24 -9.28 3.63
N VAL A 66 8.58 -8.63 4.60
CA VAL A 66 9.24 -8.03 5.77
C VAL A 66 9.88 -9.11 6.65
N LEU A 67 9.17 -10.21 6.91
CA LEU A 67 9.69 -11.36 7.65
C LEU A 67 10.91 -11.99 6.97
N PHE A 68 10.88 -12.11 5.64
CA PHE A 68 12.02 -12.60 4.88
C PHE A 68 13.25 -11.70 5.08
N VAL A 69 13.07 -10.38 5.04
CA VAL A 69 14.16 -9.43 5.30
C VAL A 69 14.66 -9.50 6.75
N PHE A 70 13.78 -9.69 7.74
CA PHE A 70 14.18 -9.90 9.13
C PHE A 70 15.14 -11.08 9.27
N LYS A 71 14.82 -12.21 8.62
CA LYS A 71 15.67 -13.40 8.58
C LYS A 71 17.02 -13.12 7.94
N GLN A 72 17.04 -12.45 6.79
CA GLN A 72 18.29 -12.08 6.11
C GLN A 72 19.18 -11.18 6.97
N GLN A 73 18.57 -10.28 7.74
CA GLN A 73 19.28 -9.34 8.61
C GLN A 73 19.58 -9.91 10.01
N LYS A 74 19.27 -11.19 10.26
CA LYS A 74 19.43 -11.85 11.57
C LYS A 74 18.70 -11.12 12.70
N LEU A 75 17.59 -10.45 12.38
CA LEU A 75 16.67 -9.91 13.37
C LEU A 75 15.85 -11.05 13.96
N LYS A 76 15.24 -10.81 15.12
CA LYS A 76 14.33 -11.77 15.74
C LYS A 76 13.18 -12.10 14.77
N ASP A 77 12.91 -13.38 14.55
CA ASP A 77 11.78 -13.85 13.75
C ASP A 77 10.48 -13.65 14.53
N ASP A 78 10.00 -12.40 14.55
CA ASP A 78 8.88 -11.93 15.33
C ASP A 78 7.85 -11.31 14.38
N ARG A 79 6.74 -12.03 14.16
CA ARG A 79 5.73 -11.61 13.20
C ARG A 79 5.00 -10.36 13.62
N ASP A 80 4.69 -10.19 14.90
CA ASP A 80 4.02 -8.99 15.39
C ASP A 80 4.91 -7.77 15.15
N GLN A 81 6.22 -7.91 15.36
CA GLN A 81 7.16 -6.84 15.05
C GLN A 81 7.30 -6.58 13.54
N ALA A 82 7.27 -7.62 12.71
CA ALA A 82 7.26 -7.47 11.25
C ALA A 82 5.99 -6.76 10.77
N GLU A 83 4.83 -7.03 11.39
CA GLU A 83 3.56 -6.36 11.10
C GLU A 83 3.64 -4.87 11.43
N ARG A 84 4.09 -4.50 12.66
CA ARG A 84 4.32 -3.09 13.02
C ARG A 84 5.29 -2.40 12.05
N THR A 85 6.34 -3.09 11.65
CA THR A 85 7.35 -2.56 10.73
C THR A 85 6.79 -2.33 9.33
N GLY A 86 6.10 -3.32 8.77
CA GLY A 86 5.50 -3.26 7.44
C GLY A 86 4.46 -2.16 7.33
N TRP A 87 3.53 -2.11 8.28
CA TRP A 87 2.49 -1.07 8.32
C TRP A 87 3.07 0.33 8.53
N ARG A 88 4.10 0.48 9.37
CA ARG A 88 4.77 1.78 9.55
C ARG A 88 5.51 2.24 8.29
N ASN A 89 6.17 1.31 7.59
CA ASN A 89 6.82 1.61 6.31
C ASN A 89 5.81 1.98 5.22
N LEU A 90 4.69 1.25 5.13
CA LEU A 90 3.62 1.57 4.19
C LEU A 90 3.05 2.96 4.48
N ARG A 91 2.78 3.27 5.75
CA ARG A 91 2.35 4.62 6.18
C ARG A 91 3.32 5.70 5.72
N ASP A 92 4.62 5.51 5.97
CA ASP A 92 5.62 6.51 5.61
C ASP A 92 5.68 6.74 4.10
N TRP A 93 5.54 5.67 3.33
CA TRP A 93 5.47 5.76 1.87
C TRP A 93 4.21 6.47 1.39
N VAL A 94 3.03 6.15 1.94
CA VAL A 94 1.76 6.83 1.60
C VAL A 94 1.87 8.33 1.90
N LEU A 95 2.36 8.72 3.08
CA LEU A 95 2.50 10.14 3.41
C LEU A 95 3.51 10.86 2.51
N ALA A 96 4.58 10.18 2.09
CA ALA A 96 5.51 10.74 1.12
C ALA A 96 4.81 10.97 -0.24
N GLN A 97 3.94 10.06 -0.69
CA GLN A 97 3.16 10.26 -1.91
C GLN A 97 2.18 11.44 -1.76
N MET A 98 1.51 11.56 -0.62
CA MET A 98 0.64 12.71 -0.34
C MET A 98 1.41 14.03 -0.46
N ALA A 99 2.60 14.13 0.13
CA ALA A 99 3.42 15.34 0.04
C ALA A 99 3.81 15.70 -1.40
N ILE A 100 4.06 14.70 -2.26
CA ILE A 100 4.32 14.90 -3.70
C ILE A 100 3.08 15.46 -4.41
N ILE A 101 1.89 14.93 -4.07
CA ILE A 101 0.61 15.40 -4.61
C ILE A 101 0.32 16.83 -4.16
N GLU A 102 0.47 17.12 -2.86
CA GLU A 102 0.26 18.46 -2.28
C GLU A 102 1.21 19.49 -2.89
N ALA A 103 2.44 19.09 -3.22
CA ALA A 103 3.41 19.93 -3.91
C ALA A 103 3.09 20.15 -5.41
N GLY A 104 2.03 19.52 -5.94
CA GLY A 104 1.64 19.60 -7.35
C GLY A 104 2.63 18.92 -8.30
N MET A 105 3.47 18.02 -7.78
CA MET A 105 4.51 17.34 -8.57
C MET A 105 3.99 16.14 -9.35
N ALA A 106 2.88 15.54 -8.90
CA ALA A 106 2.19 14.43 -9.56
C ALA A 106 0.73 14.36 -9.12
N SER A 107 -0.13 13.74 -9.92
CA SER A 107 -1.50 13.42 -9.54
C SER A 107 -1.60 12.13 -8.71
N VAL A 108 -2.75 11.92 -8.05
CA VAL A 108 -3.01 10.70 -7.26
C VAL A 108 -2.89 9.44 -8.12
N ASP A 109 -3.46 9.46 -9.32
CA ASP A 109 -3.42 8.34 -10.25
C ASP A 109 -2.02 8.08 -10.82
N GLU A 110 -1.16 9.08 -10.96
CA GLU A 110 0.25 8.88 -11.33
C GLU A 110 1.05 8.17 -10.23
N VAL A 111 0.95 8.64 -8.98
CA VAL A 111 1.74 8.06 -7.87
C VAL A 111 1.28 6.67 -7.46
N PHE A 112 -0.01 6.37 -7.60
CA PHE A 112 -0.59 5.06 -7.26
C PHE A 112 -0.78 4.15 -8.46
N LEU A 113 -0.40 4.54 -9.68
CA LEU A 113 -0.61 3.77 -10.92
C LEU A 113 -0.24 2.28 -10.81
N PRO A 114 0.91 1.89 -10.20
CA PRO A 114 1.28 0.48 -10.07
C PRO A 114 0.27 -0.37 -9.28
N TYR A 115 -0.51 0.28 -8.42
CA TYR A 115 -1.49 -0.32 -7.51
C TYR A 115 -2.93 -0.23 -8.03
N LEU A 116 -3.14 0.37 -9.21
CA LEU A 116 -4.46 0.39 -9.86
C LEU A 116 -4.97 -1.05 -9.99
N THR A 117 -6.16 -1.33 -9.48
CA THR A 117 -6.73 -2.69 -9.50
C THR A 117 -7.68 -2.90 -10.67
N ASP A 118 -7.69 -4.12 -11.19
CA ASP A 118 -8.68 -4.61 -12.16
C ASP A 118 -10.01 -5.03 -11.51
N GLY A 119 -10.12 -4.94 -10.17
CA GLY A 119 -11.30 -5.39 -9.41
C GLY A 119 -11.36 -6.90 -9.19
N HIS A 120 -10.37 -7.66 -9.67
CA HIS A 120 -10.24 -9.11 -9.54
C HIS A 120 -9.06 -9.52 -8.67
N GLY A 121 -8.54 -8.59 -7.87
CA GLY A 121 -7.42 -8.82 -6.95
C GLY A 121 -6.04 -8.66 -7.59
N ASN A 122 -5.96 -8.25 -8.86
CA ASN A 122 -4.68 -7.90 -9.47
C ASN A 122 -4.49 -6.38 -9.43
N THR A 123 -3.22 -5.99 -9.26
CA THR A 123 -2.78 -4.62 -9.53
C THR A 123 -2.17 -4.54 -10.93
N LEU A 124 -2.07 -3.34 -11.48
CA LEU A 124 -1.39 -3.08 -12.74
C LEU A 124 0.03 -3.66 -12.75
N TYR A 125 0.76 -3.54 -11.63
CA TYR A 125 2.08 -4.13 -11.48
C TYR A 125 2.06 -5.66 -11.52
N THR A 126 1.08 -6.31 -10.88
CA THR A 126 0.94 -7.77 -10.93
C THR A 126 0.66 -8.24 -12.36
N LEU A 127 -0.19 -7.53 -13.11
CA LEU A 127 -0.45 -7.84 -14.51
C LEU A 127 0.79 -7.64 -15.39
N TYR A 128 1.55 -6.56 -15.14
CA TYR A 128 2.80 -6.29 -15.85
C TYR A 128 3.84 -7.39 -15.61
N SER A 129 4.09 -7.70 -14.34
CA SER A 129 5.11 -8.68 -13.94
C SER A 129 4.77 -10.12 -14.34
N SER A 130 3.49 -10.46 -14.45
CA SER A 130 3.02 -11.76 -14.95
C SER A 130 2.96 -11.85 -16.49
N GLY A 131 3.23 -10.76 -17.21
CA GLY A 131 3.19 -10.72 -18.67
C GLY A 131 1.77 -10.77 -19.26
N THR A 132 0.74 -10.53 -18.44
CA THR A 132 -0.67 -10.54 -18.88
C THR A 132 -1.25 -9.14 -19.02
N LEU A 133 -0.48 -8.09 -18.73
CA LEU A 133 -0.91 -6.71 -18.90
C LEU A 133 -1.28 -6.44 -20.37
N ARG A 134 -2.54 -6.07 -20.56
CA ARG A 134 -3.07 -5.55 -21.83
C ARG A 134 -3.33 -4.08 -21.65
N LEU A 135 -2.46 -3.26 -22.23
CA LEU A 135 -2.77 -1.85 -22.47
C LEU A 135 -3.74 -1.83 -23.66
N GLY A 136 -4.70 -0.90 -23.63
CA GLY A 136 -5.75 -0.82 -24.66
C GLY A 136 -5.20 -0.68 -26.07
N ASP A 137 -6.09 -0.62 -27.06
CA ASP A 137 -5.72 -0.47 -28.46
C ASP A 137 -4.97 0.86 -28.62
N GLY A 138 -3.64 0.83 -28.66
CA GLY A 138 -2.77 2.01 -28.71
C GLY A 138 -2.88 2.73 -30.06
N THR A 139 -4.03 3.34 -30.31
CA THR A 139 -4.34 4.15 -31.49
C THR A 139 -3.82 5.56 -31.36
#